data_AF-A0A355AI69-F1
#
_entry.id   AF-A0A355AI69-F1
#
_cell.length_a   1.000
_cell.length_b   1.000
_cell.length_c   1.000
_cell.angle_alpha   90.00
_cell.angle_beta   90.00
_cell.angle_gamma   90.00
#
_symmetry.space_group_name_H-M   'P 1'
#
loop_
_entity.id
_entity.type
_entity.pdbx_description
1 polymer ?
#
loop_
_entity_poly.entity_id
_entity_poly.type
_entity_poly.pdbx_seq_one_letter_code
_entity_poly.pdbx_strand_id
1 'polypeptide(L)'
;MPNTCKSKECTSGASLITTFMVIGRLLCISGLLTFLTVSEDAFAQSTVVEQLPPTGDDTEQDERIVEVRIEGNETVEISKLPQLNTRAGQIFDPQAIEEDVRTLHRTRKFIDVLPKYVRVRQGVVVVFTVVERPTLRYVKFVGNQHVTTRTLRKKSEIDVGDSIDSYVVEEARRRLESYYHEKGYDTARVTTVEGTKPGDKGAVFLVDEGRSRKSFWTTFVGNSIASDARLLTQIKSKPGFFWFLGGDVDHEKIDADVDTLTAYYRSLGFFQARVGREVQVLHGLGRDWALLTFVINEGPRYKVRNVSFIGNSRFKGEFLERDLKLKSGEFFHQDHMDLDLGLIRDIYGGRGFVFADIQADPRFLEEPGELDLVYKVAEGQRYRVGKINVRIGGENPHTRHSVILNRLSLRPGDILDIRKLRSDERRIASSG
;
A
#
# COMPACT_ATOMS: atom_id res chain seq x y z
N MET A 1 23.74 50.80 -54.30
CA MET A 1 23.11 49.65 -55.01
C MET A 1 22.42 48.78 -53.97
N PRO A 2 21.19 48.33 -54.26
CA PRO A 2 20.07 48.28 -53.31
C PRO A 2 19.63 46.81 -53.03
N ASN A 3 18.72 46.46 -52.13
CA ASN A 3 17.26 46.69 -52.10
C ASN A 3 16.76 46.21 -50.71
N THR A 4 16.03 46.99 -49.90
CA THR A 4 14.56 47.26 -49.94
C THR A 4 13.73 45.97 -49.96
N CYS A 5 12.78 45.73 -49.05
CA CYS A 5 11.56 46.54 -48.89
C CYS A 5 10.87 46.35 -47.52
N LYS A 6 10.18 47.41 -47.10
CA LYS A 6 9.44 47.62 -45.85
C LYS A 6 7.95 47.22 -45.95
N SER A 7 7.40 46.90 -44.78
CA SER A 7 6.07 47.28 -44.24
C SER A 7 4.77 46.79 -44.90
N LYS A 8 3.85 46.28 -44.07
CA LYS A 8 2.67 47.04 -43.61
C LYS A 8 1.92 46.32 -42.47
N GLU A 9 1.57 47.09 -41.45
CA GLU A 9 0.67 46.79 -40.33
C GLU A 9 -0.79 47.16 -40.66
N CYS A 10 -1.70 46.63 -39.83
CA CYS A 10 -3.01 47.18 -39.41
C CYS A 10 -4.11 47.33 -40.49
N THR A 11 -5.40 47.08 -40.26
CA THR A 11 -6.21 47.07 -39.03
C THR A 11 -7.62 46.53 -39.38
N SER A 12 -8.28 45.92 -38.40
CA SER A 12 -9.71 46.07 -38.03
C SER A 12 -10.85 45.88 -39.05
N GLY A 13 -11.80 45.01 -38.67
CA GLY A 13 -13.17 45.48 -38.43
C GLY A 13 -14.31 44.85 -39.25
N ALA A 14 -15.28 44.30 -38.49
CA ALA A 14 -16.72 44.16 -38.80
C ALA A 14 -17.12 43.18 -39.92
N SER A 15 -18.30 42.54 -39.95
CA SER A 15 -19.44 42.24 -39.07
C SER A 15 -20.45 41.53 -40.00
N LEU A 16 -21.54 40.98 -39.43
CA LEU A 16 -22.79 40.51 -40.08
C LEU A 16 -22.72 39.06 -40.59
N ILE A 17 -23.37 38.10 -39.91
CA ILE A 17 -24.83 37.85 -39.82
C ILE A 17 -25.42 37.47 -41.19
N THR A 18 -26.25 36.41 -41.16
CA THR A 18 -27.40 36.05 -42.05
C THR A 18 -27.19 34.69 -42.75
N THR A 19 -27.66 33.56 -42.20
CA THR A 19 -29.01 32.92 -42.34
C THR A 19 -29.06 31.87 -43.46
N PHE A 20 -29.93 30.86 -43.28
CA PHE A 20 -30.46 29.85 -44.23
C PHE A 20 -29.60 28.58 -44.41
N MET A 21 -30.11 27.34 -44.46
CA MET A 21 -31.49 26.80 -44.49
C MET A 21 -31.45 25.28 -44.24
N VAL A 22 -32.34 24.81 -43.36
CA VAL A 22 -33.23 23.63 -43.44
C VAL A 22 -32.91 22.52 -44.46
N ILE A 23 -32.86 21.26 -43.96
CA ILE A 23 -33.49 20.00 -44.41
C ILE A 23 -32.89 18.92 -43.45
N GLY A 24 -33.57 18.02 -42.74
CA GLY A 24 -34.92 17.46 -42.82
C GLY A 24 -34.82 15.94 -42.57
N ARG A 25 -35.21 15.46 -41.38
CA ARG A 25 -35.59 14.06 -41.00
C ARG A 25 -35.73 14.06 -39.47
N LEU A 26 -36.89 14.30 -38.87
CA LEU A 26 -38.17 13.56 -38.91
C LEU A 26 -38.02 12.09 -38.50
N LEU A 27 -38.17 11.82 -37.20
CA LEU A 27 -38.87 10.63 -36.71
C LEU A 27 -39.38 10.88 -35.29
N CYS A 28 -40.68 11.17 -35.22
CA CYS A 28 -41.50 11.13 -34.01
C CYS A 28 -41.53 9.71 -33.44
N ILE A 29 -41.40 9.56 -32.12
CA ILE A 29 -41.89 8.38 -31.41
C ILE A 29 -42.87 8.90 -30.36
N SER A 30 -44.14 8.87 -30.71
CA SER A 30 -45.29 9.13 -29.83
C SER A 30 -46.30 8.01 -30.03
N GLY A 31 -46.80 7.47 -28.91
CA GLY A 31 -47.84 6.44 -28.87
C GLY A 31 -47.26 5.02 -28.92
N LEU A 32 -47.73 4.03 -28.17
CA LEU A 32 -49.06 3.87 -27.60
C LEU A 32 -48.95 2.80 -26.50
N LEU A 33 -49.35 3.12 -25.27
CA LEU A 33 -49.67 2.11 -24.25
C LEU A 33 -50.93 1.39 -24.74
N THR A 34 -50.81 0.11 -25.08
CA THR A 34 -51.99 -0.74 -25.29
C THR A 34 -51.71 -2.12 -24.73
N PHE A 35 -52.49 -2.46 -23.70
CA PHE A 35 -52.76 -3.82 -23.26
C PHE A 35 -53.26 -4.65 -24.43
N LEU A 36 -52.66 -5.82 -24.65
CA LEU A 36 -53.26 -6.90 -25.43
C LEU A 36 -53.00 -8.21 -24.69
N THR A 37 -54.05 -8.66 -24.01
CA THR A 37 -54.33 -10.04 -23.64
C THR A 37 -54.20 -10.93 -24.88
N VAL A 38 -53.32 -11.93 -24.84
CA VAL A 38 -53.37 -13.05 -25.78
C VAL A 38 -53.81 -14.27 -24.99
N SER A 39 -54.97 -14.76 -25.42
CA SER A 39 -55.65 -15.97 -25.01
C SER A 39 -54.75 -17.20 -25.14
N GLU A 40 -54.77 -18.00 -24.08
CA GLU A 40 -54.52 -19.44 -24.11
C GLU A 40 -55.48 -20.10 -25.10
N ASP A 41 -54.95 -20.85 -26.08
CA ASP A 41 -55.43 -22.20 -26.40
C ASP A 41 -54.70 -22.83 -27.60
N ALA A 42 -54.54 -24.16 -27.49
CA ALA A 42 -54.38 -25.13 -28.56
C ALA A 42 -52.99 -25.31 -29.23
N PHE A 43 -52.09 -25.99 -28.51
CA PHE A 43 -51.38 -27.15 -29.09
C PHE A 43 -51.54 -28.34 -28.14
N ALA A 44 -52.64 -29.06 -28.33
CA ALA A 44 -52.86 -30.38 -27.75
C ALA A 44 -52.68 -31.41 -28.87
N GLN A 45 -51.64 -32.24 -28.76
CA GLN A 45 -51.70 -33.63 -29.20
C GLN A 45 -50.59 -34.46 -28.55
N SER A 46 -51.05 -35.32 -27.64
CA SER A 46 -50.54 -36.65 -27.34
C SER A 46 -49.10 -36.79 -26.85
N THR A 47 -48.91 -36.50 -25.56
CA THR A 47 -48.16 -37.44 -24.71
C THR A 47 -49.17 -38.08 -23.76
N VAL A 48 -49.36 -39.39 -23.94
CA VAL A 48 -50.06 -40.24 -22.97
C VAL A 48 -49.26 -40.14 -21.68
N VAL A 49 -49.74 -39.34 -20.74
CA VAL A 49 -49.29 -39.39 -19.36
C VAL A 49 -49.94 -40.64 -18.79
N GLU A 50 -49.20 -41.75 -18.83
CA GLU A 50 -49.51 -42.90 -18.01
C GLU A 50 -49.40 -42.43 -16.55
N GLN A 51 -50.56 -42.14 -15.95
CA GLN A 51 -50.66 -41.89 -14.52
C GLN A 51 -50.14 -43.13 -13.82
N LEU A 52 -48.92 -43.05 -13.29
CA LEU A 52 -48.46 -43.96 -12.27
C LEU A 52 -49.58 -44.04 -11.21
N PRO A 53 -49.97 -45.25 -10.79
CA PRO A 53 -51.02 -45.40 -9.79
C PRO A 53 -50.64 -44.59 -8.55
N PRO A 54 -51.61 -44.06 -7.78
CA PRO A 54 -51.31 -43.57 -6.45
C PRO A 54 -50.78 -44.79 -5.68
N THR A 55 -49.46 -44.90 -5.56
CA THR A 55 -48.84 -45.82 -4.62
C THR A 55 -49.39 -45.40 -3.28
N GLY A 56 -50.21 -46.29 -2.74
CA GLY A 56 -50.90 -46.08 -1.48
C GLY A 56 -49.93 -45.78 -0.36
N ASP A 57 -50.52 -45.39 0.76
CA ASP A 57 -49.95 -45.48 2.09
C ASP A 57 -49.28 -46.85 2.32
N ASP A 58 -48.05 -46.99 1.87
CA ASP A 58 -47.14 -48.06 2.23
C ASP A 58 -46.07 -47.40 3.11
N THR A 59 -46.43 -47.21 4.38
CA THR A 59 -45.54 -47.06 5.54
C THR A 59 -44.26 -46.24 5.30
N GLU A 60 -44.13 -45.09 5.99
CA GLU A 60 -42.83 -44.60 6.46
C GLU A 60 -42.17 -45.72 7.30
N GLN A 61 -41.59 -46.72 6.64
CA GLN A 61 -40.49 -47.46 7.22
C GLN A 61 -39.38 -46.43 7.30
N ASP A 62 -38.93 -46.16 8.53
CA ASP A 62 -37.69 -45.45 8.80
C ASP A 62 -36.57 -46.11 7.95
N GLU A 63 -36.41 -45.66 6.70
CA GLU A 63 -35.45 -46.20 5.76
C GLU A 63 -34.10 -45.92 6.38
N ARG A 64 -33.41 -46.97 6.84
CA ARG A 64 -32.12 -46.79 7.49
C ARG A 64 -31.04 -46.64 6.45
N ILE A 65 -30.11 -45.73 6.70
CA ILE A 65 -28.90 -45.59 5.89
C ILE A 65 -28.04 -46.82 6.16
N VAL A 66 -27.86 -47.67 5.15
CA VAL A 66 -27.01 -48.86 5.27
C VAL A 66 -25.54 -48.46 5.22
N GLU A 67 -25.21 -47.54 4.32
CA GLU A 67 -23.84 -47.15 4.04
C GLU A 67 -23.80 -45.74 3.42
N VAL A 68 -22.73 -45.01 3.71
CA VAL A 68 -22.41 -43.72 3.09
C VAL A 68 -21.09 -43.86 2.36
N ARG A 69 -21.08 -43.55 1.06
CA ARG A 69 -19.89 -43.60 0.20
C ARG A 69 -19.62 -42.25 -0.43
N ILE A 70 -18.34 -41.95 -0.64
CA ILE A 70 -17.88 -40.83 -1.46
C ILE A 70 -17.14 -41.46 -2.64
N GLU A 71 -17.53 -41.11 -3.85
CA GLU A 71 -16.96 -41.63 -5.10
C GLU A 71 -16.55 -40.47 -6.00
N GLY A 72 -15.45 -40.63 -6.76
CA GLY A 72 -14.93 -39.59 -7.66
C GLY A 72 -13.81 -38.73 -7.06
N ASN A 73 -13.37 -39.03 -5.83
CA ASN A 73 -12.14 -38.49 -5.28
C ASN A 73 -10.93 -39.30 -5.80
N GLU A 74 -9.91 -38.61 -6.33
CA GLU A 74 -8.67 -39.19 -6.83
C GLU A 74 -7.47 -38.80 -5.98
N THR A 75 -7.37 -37.52 -5.61
CA THR A 75 -6.22 -36.96 -4.87
C THR A 75 -6.56 -36.57 -3.44
N VAL A 76 -7.84 -36.33 -3.14
CA VAL A 76 -8.30 -35.98 -1.80
C VAL A 76 -8.53 -37.26 -1.00
N GLU A 77 -7.74 -37.44 0.06
CA GLU A 77 -7.96 -38.51 1.04
C GLU A 77 -9.26 -38.27 1.82
N ILE A 78 -10.14 -39.27 1.83
CA ILE A 78 -11.45 -39.23 2.51
C ILE A 78 -11.29 -38.95 4.01
N SER A 79 -10.22 -39.43 4.63
CA SER A 79 -9.90 -39.19 6.06
C SER A 79 -9.62 -37.71 6.39
N LYS A 80 -9.25 -36.89 5.40
CA LYS A 80 -8.98 -35.45 5.55
C LYS A 80 -10.20 -34.58 5.22
N LEU A 81 -11.37 -35.18 5.01
CA LEU A 81 -12.63 -34.48 4.83
C LEU A 81 -13.30 -34.22 6.18
N PRO A 82 -14.09 -33.14 6.30
CA PRO A 82 -14.92 -32.91 7.47
C PRO A 82 -15.86 -34.12 7.67
N GLN A 83 -16.13 -34.43 8.94
CA GLN A 83 -17.03 -35.52 9.27
C GLN A 83 -18.45 -35.16 8.83
N LEU A 84 -19.07 -36.04 8.06
CA LEU A 84 -20.45 -35.89 7.59
C LEU A 84 -21.44 -36.15 8.73
N ASN A 85 -22.57 -35.46 8.68
CA ASN A 85 -23.70 -35.62 9.58
C ASN A 85 -24.42 -36.96 9.31
N THR A 86 -24.53 -37.33 8.03
CA THR A 86 -25.11 -38.58 7.54
C THR A 86 -24.18 -39.77 7.85
N ARG A 87 -24.70 -40.80 8.53
CA ARG A 87 -23.94 -42.01 8.91
C ARG A 87 -24.76 -43.28 8.74
N ALA A 88 -24.04 -44.40 8.55
CA ALA A 88 -24.65 -45.73 8.56
C ALA A 88 -25.38 -46.00 9.88
N GLY A 89 -26.58 -46.57 9.79
CA GLY A 89 -27.48 -46.91 10.89
C GLY A 89 -28.48 -45.82 11.28
N GLN A 90 -28.35 -44.59 10.76
CA GLN A 90 -29.29 -43.49 11.00
C GLN A 90 -30.54 -43.61 10.11
N ILE A 91 -31.60 -42.90 10.50
CA ILE A 91 -32.80 -42.73 9.67
C ILE A 91 -32.42 -41.85 8.48
N PHE A 92 -32.92 -42.19 7.30
CA PHE A 92 -32.75 -41.40 6.09
C PHE A 92 -33.41 -40.03 6.26
N ASP A 93 -32.59 -38.98 6.31
CA ASP A 93 -33.02 -37.59 6.39
C ASP A 93 -32.46 -36.80 5.20
N PRO A 94 -33.31 -36.37 4.25
CA PRO A 94 -32.89 -35.52 3.13
C PRO A 94 -32.22 -34.21 3.55
N GLN A 95 -32.61 -33.62 4.69
CA GLN A 95 -32.05 -32.34 5.14
C GLN A 95 -30.60 -32.49 5.59
N ALA A 96 -30.28 -33.54 6.35
CA ALA A 96 -28.91 -33.86 6.74
C ALA A 96 -27.98 -34.07 5.53
N ILE A 97 -28.50 -34.68 4.46
CA ILE A 97 -27.73 -34.93 3.22
C ILE A 97 -27.43 -33.61 2.50
N GLU A 98 -28.41 -32.70 2.41
CA GLU A 98 -28.22 -31.36 1.82
C GLU A 98 -27.18 -30.54 2.60
N GLU A 99 -27.17 -30.64 3.93
CA GLU A 99 -26.14 -30.01 4.78
C GLU A 99 -24.75 -30.60 4.55
N ASP A 100 -24.65 -31.90 4.33
CA ASP A 100 -23.40 -32.58 4.01
C ASP A 100 -22.87 -32.16 2.63
N VAL A 101 -23.75 -32.03 1.63
CA VAL A 101 -23.40 -31.46 0.31
C VAL A 101 -22.81 -30.05 0.48
N ARG A 102 -23.47 -29.18 1.25
CA ARG A 102 -22.95 -27.82 1.54
C ARG A 102 -21.62 -27.86 2.28
N THR A 103 -21.46 -28.79 3.22
CA THR A 103 -20.23 -28.98 3.99
C THR A 103 -19.06 -29.36 3.08
N LEU A 104 -19.28 -30.31 2.15
CA LEU A 104 -18.28 -30.71 1.16
C LEU A 104 -17.96 -29.58 0.19
N HIS A 105 -18.94 -28.82 -0.31
CA HIS A 105 -18.68 -27.65 -1.15
C HIS A 105 -17.87 -26.56 -0.43
N ARG A 106 -18.12 -26.33 0.86
CA ARG A 106 -17.39 -25.33 1.66
C ARG A 106 -15.89 -25.62 1.77
N THR A 107 -15.48 -26.88 1.61
CA THR A 107 -14.05 -27.24 1.58
C THR A 107 -13.30 -26.66 0.37
N ARG A 108 -14.01 -26.22 -0.68
CA ARG A 108 -13.46 -25.77 -1.98
C ARG A 108 -12.59 -26.80 -2.70
N LYS A 109 -12.58 -28.06 -2.24
CA LYS A 109 -11.82 -29.17 -2.84
C LYS A 109 -12.54 -29.83 -4.01
N PHE A 110 -13.85 -29.61 -4.15
CA PHE A 110 -14.69 -30.20 -5.18
C PHE A 110 -15.35 -29.10 -6.02
N ILE A 111 -15.43 -29.31 -7.33
CA ILE A 111 -16.18 -28.49 -8.29
C ILE A 111 -17.67 -28.78 -8.13
N ASP A 112 -18.01 -30.06 -8.04
CA ASP A 112 -19.39 -30.53 -7.97
C ASP A 112 -19.52 -31.67 -6.94
N VAL A 113 -20.66 -31.74 -6.27
CA VAL A 113 -21.01 -32.76 -5.26
C VAL A 113 -22.47 -33.15 -5.49
N LEU A 114 -22.68 -34.32 -6.10
CA LEU A 114 -24.01 -34.83 -6.44
C LEU A 114 -24.37 -36.03 -5.55
N PRO A 115 -25.42 -35.94 -4.71
CA PRO A 115 -25.91 -37.08 -3.95
C PRO A 115 -26.71 -38.04 -4.86
N LYS A 116 -26.43 -39.33 -4.75
CA LYS A 116 -27.18 -40.42 -5.38
C LYS A 116 -27.70 -41.37 -4.32
N TYR A 117 -28.94 -41.84 -4.52
CA TYR A 117 -29.63 -42.73 -3.60
C TYR A 117 -29.83 -44.10 -4.26
N VAL A 118 -29.31 -45.15 -3.65
CA VAL A 118 -29.49 -46.53 -4.13
C VAL A 118 -30.26 -47.31 -3.07
N ARG A 119 -31.53 -47.63 -3.37
CA ARG A 119 -32.38 -48.43 -2.48
C ARG A 119 -31.99 -49.90 -2.57
N VAL A 120 -31.73 -50.51 -1.42
CA VAL A 120 -31.42 -51.94 -1.27
C VAL A 120 -32.44 -52.57 -0.30
N ARG A 121 -32.56 -53.90 -0.29
CA ARG A 121 -33.54 -54.61 0.57
C ARG A 121 -33.41 -54.32 2.07
N GLN A 122 -32.29 -53.76 2.50
CA GLN A 122 -31.95 -53.49 3.90
C GLN A 122 -31.98 -51.99 4.26
N GLY A 123 -32.31 -51.10 3.32
CA GLY A 123 -32.35 -49.65 3.52
C GLY A 123 -31.80 -48.86 2.32
N VAL A 124 -31.22 -47.68 2.57
CA VAL A 124 -30.70 -46.77 1.52
C VAL A 124 -29.18 -46.67 1.60
N VAL A 125 -28.50 -46.76 0.46
CA VAL A 125 -27.08 -46.41 0.33
C VAL A 125 -26.99 -45.01 -0.27
N VAL A 126 -26.31 -44.10 0.43
CA VAL A 126 -26.08 -42.72 0.00
C VAL A 126 -24.69 -42.63 -0.61
N VAL A 127 -24.60 -42.23 -1.88
CA VAL A 127 -23.34 -42.08 -2.60
C VAL A 127 -23.17 -40.62 -3.02
N PHE A 128 -22.17 -39.95 -2.47
CA PHE A 128 -21.75 -38.62 -2.91
C PHE A 128 -20.79 -38.76 -4.09
N THR A 129 -21.27 -38.50 -5.31
CA THR A 129 -20.41 -38.41 -6.50
C THR A 129 -19.77 -37.02 -6.52
N VAL A 130 -18.44 -36.94 -6.40
CA VAL A 130 -17.70 -35.67 -6.36
C VAL A 130 -16.81 -35.51 -7.60
N VAL A 131 -16.64 -34.27 -8.04
CA VAL A 131 -15.63 -33.89 -9.04
C VAL A 131 -14.58 -33.05 -8.35
N GLU A 132 -13.36 -33.56 -8.22
CA GLU A 132 -12.27 -32.82 -7.57
C GLU A 132 -11.92 -31.54 -8.31
N ARG A 133 -11.61 -30.50 -7.54
CA ARG A 133 -11.04 -29.28 -8.05
C ARG A 133 -9.55 -29.53 -8.32
N PRO A 134 -9.08 -29.37 -9.56
CA PRO A 134 -7.68 -29.57 -9.84
C PRO A 134 -6.85 -28.50 -9.11
N THR A 135 -5.74 -28.91 -8.51
CA THR A 135 -4.84 -28.04 -7.75
C THR A 135 -3.44 -28.08 -8.33
N LEU A 136 -2.70 -26.98 -8.17
CA LEU A 136 -1.31 -26.87 -8.60
C LEU A 136 -0.42 -27.83 -7.79
N ARG A 137 0.14 -28.85 -8.45
CA ARG A 137 1.13 -29.76 -7.86
C ARG A 137 2.51 -29.12 -7.76
N TYR A 138 2.82 -28.21 -8.67
CA TYR A 138 4.06 -27.44 -8.67
C TYR A 138 3.85 -26.07 -9.29
N VAL A 139 4.69 -25.13 -8.88
CA VAL A 139 4.85 -23.81 -9.51
C VAL A 139 6.33 -23.64 -9.83
N LYS A 140 6.66 -23.46 -11.10
CA LYS A 140 8.03 -23.31 -11.58
C LYS A 140 8.21 -21.98 -12.30
N PHE A 141 9.36 -21.37 -12.05
CA PHE A 141 9.82 -20.16 -12.74
C PHE A 141 11.12 -20.53 -13.45
N VAL A 142 11.20 -20.24 -14.75
CA VAL A 142 12.33 -20.58 -15.62
C VAL A 142 12.79 -19.30 -16.29
N GLY A 143 14.11 -19.07 -16.35
CA GLY A 143 14.69 -17.89 -17.00
C GLY A 143 14.94 -16.70 -16.06
N ASN A 144 14.56 -16.80 -14.79
CA ASN A 144 14.87 -15.79 -13.78
C ASN A 144 16.34 -15.87 -13.33
N GLN A 145 17.18 -14.94 -13.77
CA GLN A 145 18.62 -14.90 -13.45
C GLN A 145 18.93 -13.82 -12.41
N HIS A 146 18.30 -12.66 -12.52
CA HIS A 146 18.53 -11.52 -11.64
C HIS A 146 17.58 -11.48 -10.44
N VAL A 147 16.39 -12.10 -10.53
CA VAL A 147 15.45 -12.19 -9.41
C VAL A 147 15.40 -13.63 -8.88
N THR A 148 15.48 -13.78 -7.56
CA THR A 148 15.42 -15.11 -6.94
C THR A 148 14.02 -15.73 -7.08
N THR A 149 13.97 -17.03 -7.28
CA THR A 149 12.70 -17.80 -7.38
C THR A 149 11.82 -17.62 -6.14
N ARG A 150 12.42 -17.45 -4.95
CA ARG A 150 11.69 -17.17 -3.70
C ARG A 150 10.92 -15.84 -3.77
N THR A 151 11.55 -14.80 -4.33
CA THR A 151 10.91 -13.50 -4.51
C THR A 151 9.77 -13.58 -5.53
N LEU A 152 9.99 -14.28 -6.65
CA LEU A 152 8.96 -14.47 -7.67
C LEU A 152 7.75 -15.20 -7.11
N ARG A 153 7.95 -16.32 -6.40
CA ARG A 153 6.86 -17.05 -5.72
C ARG A 153 6.05 -16.14 -4.80
N LYS A 154 6.71 -15.30 -4.00
CA LYS A 154 6.03 -14.37 -3.09
C LYS A 154 5.24 -13.30 -3.84
N LYS A 155 5.75 -12.81 -4.97
CA LYS A 155 5.13 -11.73 -5.77
C LYS A 155 4.03 -12.21 -6.71
N SER A 156 4.10 -13.46 -7.17
CA SER A 156 3.05 -14.07 -7.98
C SER A 156 1.79 -14.42 -7.17
N GLU A 157 1.90 -14.51 -5.84
CA GLU A 157 0.80 -14.89 -4.95
C GLU A 157 0.11 -16.19 -5.38
N ILE A 158 0.91 -17.16 -5.81
CA ILE A 158 0.47 -18.47 -6.26
C ILE A 158 1.40 -19.53 -5.68
N ASP A 159 0.81 -20.53 -5.04
CA ASP A 159 1.51 -21.57 -4.30
C ASP A 159 1.00 -22.97 -4.66
N VAL A 160 1.77 -23.99 -4.23
CA VAL A 160 1.39 -25.39 -4.41
C VAL A 160 0.17 -25.69 -3.55
N GLY A 161 -0.85 -26.30 -4.14
CA GLY A 161 -2.14 -26.57 -3.51
C GLY A 161 -3.22 -25.54 -3.84
N ASP A 162 -2.89 -24.41 -4.47
CA ASP A 162 -3.90 -23.49 -5.00
C ASP A 162 -4.69 -24.13 -6.14
N SER A 163 -5.90 -23.62 -6.38
CA SER A 163 -6.76 -24.11 -7.48
C SER A 163 -6.11 -23.79 -8.82
N ILE A 164 -6.06 -24.76 -9.74
CA ILE A 164 -5.60 -24.50 -11.12
C ILE A 164 -6.75 -23.87 -11.90
N ASP A 165 -6.74 -22.54 -11.93
CA ASP A 165 -7.67 -21.69 -12.65
C ASP A 165 -6.86 -20.80 -13.60
N SER A 166 -7.28 -20.75 -14.87
CA SER A 166 -6.60 -19.93 -15.88
C SER A 166 -6.55 -18.46 -15.49
N TYR A 167 -7.56 -17.95 -14.78
CA TYR A 167 -7.59 -16.59 -14.26
C TYR A 167 -6.50 -16.36 -13.21
N VAL A 168 -6.34 -17.28 -12.26
CA VAL A 168 -5.33 -17.18 -11.20
C VAL A 168 -3.91 -17.23 -11.78
N VAL A 169 -3.68 -18.12 -12.75
CA VAL A 169 -2.37 -18.26 -13.40
C VAL A 169 -2.02 -17.02 -14.25
N GLU A 170 -2.98 -16.47 -15.00
CA GLU A 170 -2.74 -15.27 -15.81
C GLU A 170 -2.58 -14.00 -14.95
N GLU A 171 -3.27 -13.93 -13.82
CA GLU A 171 -3.08 -12.84 -12.87
C GLU A 171 -1.69 -12.91 -12.21
N ALA A 172 -1.24 -14.10 -11.83
CA ALA A 172 0.13 -14.33 -11.35
C ALA A 172 1.17 -13.91 -12.41
N ARG A 173 0.95 -14.26 -13.69
CA ARG A 173 1.80 -13.84 -14.83
C ARG A 173 1.92 -12.31 -14.91
N ARG A 174 0.79 -11.59 -14.81
CA ARG A 174 0.75 -10.11 -14.83
C ARG A 174 1.51 -9.50 -13.67
N ARG A 175 1.33 -10.00 -12.44
CA ARG A 175 2.06 -9.50 -11.25
C ARG A 175 3.56 -9.65 -11.38
N LEU A 176 4.02 -10.78 -11.93
CA LEU A 176 5.43 -11.02 -12.20
C LEU A 176 5.97 -9.99 -13.20
N GLU A 177 5.28 -9.80 -14.33
CA GLU A 177 5.65 -8.83 -15.36
C GLU A 177 5.70 -7.39 -14.81
N SER A 178 4.67 -6.97 -14.07
CA SER A 178 4.65 -5.67 -13.38
C SER A 178 5.81 -5.50 -12.39
N TYR A 179 6.11 -6.54 -11.59
CA TYR A 179 7.22 -6.49 -10.65
C TYR A 179 8.58 -6.31 -11.36
N TYR A 180 8.78 -6.95 -12.51
CA TYR A 180 9.98 -6.75 -13.31
C TYR A 180 10.08 -5.32 -13.86
N HIS A 181 8.97 -4.76 -14.36
CA HIS A 181 8.94 -3.36 -14.81
C HIS A 181 9.19 -2.36 -13.67
N GLU A 182 8.63 -2.57 -12.48
CA GLU A 182 8.91 -1.76 -11.29
C GLU A 182 10.41 -1.75 -10.92
N LYS A 183 11.10 -2.87 -11.16
CA LYS A 183 12.55 -3.03 -10.96
C LYS A 183 13.40 -2.58 -12.14
N GLY A 184 12.82 -1.87 -13.10
CA GLY A 184 13.52 -1.26 -14.23
C GLY A 184 13.81 -2.20 -15.39
N TYR A 185 13.17 -3.38 -15.42
CA TYR A 185 13.22 -4.29 -16.56
C TYR A 185 12.06 -3.98 -17.52
N ASP A 186 12.11 -2.83 -18.18
CA ASP A 186 11.06 -2.31 -19.08
C ASP A 186 10.69 -3.27 -20.23
N THR A 187 11.62 -4.16 -20.60
CA THR A 187 11.47 -5.13 -21.70
C THR A 187 11.19 -6.55 -21.23
N ALA A 188 11.03 -6.76 -19.91
CA ALA A 188 10.74 -8.08 -19.39
C ALA A 188 9.40 -8.61 -19.92
N ARG A 189 9.36 -9.91 -20.17
CA ARG A 189 8.16 -10.63 -20.63
C ARG A 189 8.02 -11.92 -19.87
N VAL A 190 6.83 -12.15 -19.31
CA VAL A 190 6.50 -13.40 -18.62
C VAL A 190 5.46 -14.14 -19.44
N THR A 191 5.76 -15.38 -19.82
CA THR A 191 4.90 -16.26 -20.62
C THR A 191 4.47 -17.46 -19.79
N THR A 192 3.17 -17.77 -19.79
CA THR A 192 2.62 -18.99 -19.19
C THR A 192 2.80 -20.16 -20.16
N VAL A 193 3.57 -21.18 -19.77
CA VAL A 193 3.78 -22.40 -20.57
C VAL A 193 2.80 -23.50 -20.17
N GLU A 194 2.47 -23.57 -18.87
CA GLU A 194 1.53 -24.54 -18.27
C GLU A 194 0.68 -23.82 -17.23
N GLY A 195 -0.60 -24.20 -17.10
CA GLY A 195 -1.53 -23.70 -16.08
C GLY A 195 -2.83 -23.09 -16.65
N THR A 196 -2.97 -23.03 -17.97
CA THR A 196 -4.14 -22.45 -18.65
C THR A 196 -4.99 -23.47 -19.40
N LYS A 197 -4.49 -24.69 -19.63
CA LYS A 197 -5.19 -25.72 -20.38
C LYS A 197 -5.90 -26.71 -19.45
N PRO A 198 -7.05 -27.28 -19.88
CA PRO A 198 -7.69 -28.37 -19.13
C PRO A 198 -6.75 -29.57 -19.01
N GLY A 199 -6.55 -30.06 -17.77
CA GLY A 199 -5.69 -31.21 -17.47
C GLY A 199 -4.24 -30.88 -17.09
N ASP A 200 -3.86 -29.61 -17.12
CA ASP A 200 -2.57 -29.15 -16.59
C ASP A 200 -2.46 -29.51 -15.09
N LYS A 201 -1.24 -29.78 -14.62
CA LYS A 201 -1.00 -30.23 -13.24
C LYS A 201 -0.23 -29.21 -12.41
N GLY A 202 0.35 -28.20 -13.05
CA GLY A 202 1.06 -27.13 -12.39
C GLY A 202 1.05 -25.83 -13.20
N ALA A 203 1.78 -24.84 -12.68
CA ALA A 203 2.00 -23.56 -13.35
C ALA A 203 3.48 -23.42 -13.70
N VAL A 204 3.78 -23.14 -14.96
CA VAL A 204 5.16 -22.92 -15.43
C VAL A 204 5.23 -21.56 -16.10
N PHE A 205 5.99 -20.66 -15.48
CA PHE A 205 6.25 -19.32 -16.01
C PHE A 205 7.64 -19.27 -16.63
N LEU A 206 7.69 -18.99 -17.93
CA LEU A 206 8.93 -18.65 -18.63
C LEU A 206 9.13 -17.14 -18.55
N VAL A 207 10.18 -16.73 -17.87
CA VAL A 207 10.56 -15.34 -17.68
C VAL A 207 11.71 -15.01 -18.62
N ASP A 208 11.44 -14.11 -19.56
CA ASP A 208 12.48 -13.36 -20.25
C ASP A 208 12.64 -12.04 -19.50
N GLU A 209 13.72 -11.90 -18.71
CA GLU A 209 13.96 -10.68 -17.93
C GLU A 209 14.28 -9.48 -18.83
N GLY A 210 14.61 -9.70 -20.11
CA GLY A 210 15.04 -8.65 -21.02
C GLY A 210 16.40 -8.06 -20.62
N ARG A 211 16.75 -6.90 -21.21
CA ARG A 211 18.02 -6.22 -20.91
C ARG A 211 17.89 -5.40 -19.64
N SER A 212 18.66 -5.76 -18.62
CA SER A 212 18.76 -4.98 -17.39
C SER A 212 19.53 -3.67 -17.63
N ARG A 213 18.90 -2.51 -17.42
CA ARG A 213 19.54 -1.19 -17.54
C ARG A 213 20.37 -0.86 -16.30
N LYS A 214 21.51 -1.54 -16.14
CA LYS A 214 22.43 -1.32 -15.02
C LYS A 214 23.51 -0.29 -15.36
N SER A 215 23.15 0.98 -15.43
CA SER A 215 24.03 2.13 -15.12
C SER A 215 23.25 3.41 -15.38
N PHE A 216 23.10 4.25 -14.36
CA PHE A 216 22.55 5.58 -14.51
C PHE A 216 23.52 6.65 -14.03
N TRP A 217 23.55 7.76 -14.74
CA TRP A 217 24.12 9.00 -14.23
C TRP A 217 22.97 9.82 -13.67
N THR A 218 23.19 10.44 -12.51
CA THR A 218 22.21 11.34 -11.90
C THR A 218 22.71 12.75 -12.08
N THR A 219 21.85 13.62 -12.61
CA THR A 219 22.12 15.05 -12.77
C THR A 219 20.97 15.87 -12.17
N PHE A 220 21.28 17.10 -11.77
CA PHE A 220 20.33 18.04 -11.20
C PHE A 220 20.31 19.29 -12.07
N VAL A 221 19.11 19.83 -12.30
CA VAL A 221 18.91 21.07 -13.05
C VAL A 221 18.01 21.98 -12.25
N GLY A 222 18.36 23.27 -12.18
CA GLY A 222 17.56 24.29 -11.48
C GLY A 222 17.87 24.44 -9.99
N ASN A 223 18.89 23.74 -9.47
CA ASN A 223 19.45 23.97 -8.15
C ASN A 223 20.43 25.15 -8.17
N SER A 224 20.22 26.11 -7.26
CA SER A 224 21.08 27.28 -7.06
C SER A 224 21.65 27.33 -5.64
N ILE A 225 20.87 26.90 -4.63
CA ILE A 225 21.26 26.97 -3.22
C ILE A 225 22.06 25.76 -2.74
N ALA A 226 21.88 24.60 -3.38
CA ALA A 226 22.51 23.34 -3.01
C ALA A 226 23.28 22.77 -4.20
N SER A 227 24.52 22.34 -3.95
CA SER A 227 25.35 21.72 -4.98
C SER A 227 24.88 20.30 -5.30
N ASP A 228 25.15 19.84 -6.51
CA ASP A 228 24.84 18.47 -6.95
C ASP A 228 25.42 17.43 -5.99
N ALA A 229 26.65 17.63 -5.52
CA ALA A 229 27.29 16.78 -4.53
C ALA A 229 26.47 16.70 -3.23
N ARG A 230 25.90 17.82 -2.77
CA ARG A 230 25.03 17.84 -1.58
C ARG A 230 23.71 17.13 -1.85
N LEU A 231 23.07 17.35 -2.99
CA LEU A 231 21.82 16.69 -3.36
C LEU A 231 22.00 15.18 -3.54
N LEU A 232 23.13 14.75 -4.09
CA LEU A 232 23.53 13.35 -4.14
C LEU A 232 23.58 12.71 -2.75
N THR A 233 23.98 13.44 -1.69
CA THR A 233 23.95 12.87 -0.33
C THR A 233 22.54 12.56 0.17
N GLN A 234 21.53 13.28 -0.32
CA GLN A 234 20.13 13.16 0.15
C GLN A 234 19.40 11.97 -0.48
N ILE A 235 19.78 11.56 -1.69
CA ILE A 235 19.06 10.51 -2.44
C ILE A 235 19.61 9.10 -2.19
N LYS A 236 18.76 8.10 -2.42
CA LYS A 236 19.10 6.67 -2.35
C LYS A 236 19.31 6.05 -3.72
N SER A 237 18.70 6.60 -4.77
CA SER A 237 18.93 6.28 -6.17
C SER A 237 20.28 6.85 -6.59
N LYS A 238 21.35 6.25 -6.08
CA LYS A 238 22.72 6.58 -6.41
C LYS A 238 23.24 5.59 -7.44
N PRO A 239 24.05 6.02 -8.43
CA PRO A 239 24.97 5.09 -9.05
C PRO A 239 25.80 4.46 -7.93
N GLY A 240 26.01 3.13 -7.97
CA GLY A 240 26.70 2.44 -6.88
C GLY A 240 28.00 3.15 -6.50
N PHE A 241 28.26 3.23 -5.18
CA PHE A 241 29.43 3.91 -4.60
C PHE A 241 30.77 3.41 -5.19
N PHE A 242 30.76 2.22 -5.78
CA PHE A 242 31.76 1.73 -6.68
C PHE A 242 31.27 1.85 -8.12
N TRP A 243 31.99 2.60 -8.96
CA TRP A 243 31.71 2.79 -10.40
C TRP A 243 31.57 1.48 -11.21
N PHE A 244 31.88 0.31 -10.61
CA PHE A 244 31.70 -1.02 -11.19
C PHE A 244 30.41 -1.77 -10.78
N LEU A 245 29.70 -1.34 -9.73
CA LEU A 245 28.40 -1.90 -9.34
C LEU A 245 27.30 -0.92 -9.76
N GLY A 246 26.90 -0.98 -11.04
CA GLY A 246 25.72 -0.26 -11.51
C GLY A 246 24.51 -0.59 -10.63
N GLY A 247 23.81 0.43 -10.15
CA GLY A 247 22.55 0.27 -9.43
C GLY A 247 21.42 -0.03 -10.42
N ASP A 248 20.54 -0.96 -10.07
CA ASP A 248 19.30 -1.21 -10.82
C ASP A 248 18.37 0.01 -10.70
N VAL A 249 17.72 0.38 -11.80
CA VAL A 249 16.70 1.44 -11.81
C VAL A 249 15.50 0.95 -11.00
N ASP A 250 15.25 1.58 -9.86
CA ASP A 250 14.14 1.24 -8.98
C ASP A 250 13.20 2.44 -8.92
N HIS A 251 12.09 2.38 -9.65
CA HIS A 251 11.18 3.52 -9.81
C HIS A 251 10.67 4.03 -8.46
N GLU A 252 10.37 3.12 -7.54
CA GLU A 252 9.93 3.42 -6.17
C GLU A 252 10.97 4.24 -5.41
N LYS A 253 12.27 3.94 -5.58
CA LYS A 253 13.33 4.72 -4.94
C LYS A 253 13.47 6.10 -5.56
N ILE A 254 13.33 6.21 -6.88
CA ILE A 254 13.44 7.49 -7.56
C ILE A 254 12.29 8.41 -7.14
N ASP A 255 11.06 7.88 -7.04
CA ASP A 255 9.90 8.64 -6.56
C ASP A 255 10.09 9.07 -5.09
N ALA A 256 10.57 8.18 -4.22
CA ALA A 256 10.89 8.53 -2.84
C ALA A 256 12.02 9.59 -2.73
N ASP A 257 12.96 9.61 -3.67
CA ASP A 257 14.01 10.62 -3.74
C ASP A 257 13.49 11.98 -4.17
N VAL A 258 12.49 12.05 -5.07
CA VAL A 258 11.79 13.30 -5.40
C VAL A 258 11.17 13.92 -4.16
N ASP A 259 10.50 13.12 -3.33
CA ASP A 259 9.91 13.58 -2.07
C ASP A 259 10.98 14.04 -1.07
N THR A 260 12.07 13.29 -0.97
CA THR A 260 13.20 13.60 -0.08
C THR A 260 13.86 14.93 -0.47
N LEU A 261 14.12 15.15 -1.76
CA LEU A 261 14.65 16.41 -2.26
C LEU A 261 13.67 17.55 -2.06
N THR A 262 12.38 17.35 -2.33
CA THR A 262 11.33 18.35 -2.09
C THR A 262 11.30 18.76 -0.61
N ALA A 263 11.34 17.80 0.30
CA ALA A 263 11.40 18.04 1.74
C ALA A 263 12.68 18.80 2.16
N TYR A 264 13.82 18.45 1.56
CA TYR A 264 15.10 19.14 1.80
C TYR A 264 15.03 20.63 1.40
N TYR A 265 14.44 20.97 0.25
CA TYR A 265 14.27 22.37 -0.13
C TYR A 265 13.29 23.11 0.79
N ARG A 266 12.17 22.47 1.15
CA ARG A 266 11.21 23.05 2.10
C ARG A 266 11.85 23.32 3.47
N SER A 267 12.75 22.45 3.93
CA SER A 267 13.46 22.65 5.20
C SER A 267 14.42 23.84 5.18
N LEU A 268 14.88 24.28 4.00
CA LEU A 268 15.70 25.49 3.80
C LEU A 268 14.89 26.78 3.58
N GLY A 269 13.56 26.70 3.73
CA GLY A 269 12.64 27.83 3.59
C GLY A 269 12.03 28.00 2.19
N PHE A 270 12.18 27.01 1.30
CA PHE A 270 11.56 27.02 -0.02
C PHE A 270 10.23 26.24 -0.02
N PHE A 271 9.20 26.81 0.60
CA PHE A 271 7.93 26.10 0.82
C PHE A 271 7.20 25.71 -0.46
N GLN A 272 7.41 26.48 -1.54
CA GLN A 272 6.81 26.23 -2.85
C GLN A 272 7.71 25.38 -3.77
N ALA A 273 8.81 24.83 -3.25
CA ALA A 273 9.71 24.01 -4.03
C ALA A 273 8.98 22.82 -4.65
N ARG A 274 9.29 22.55 -5.92
CA ARG A 274 8.81 21.39 -6.68
C ARG A 274 9.99 20.70 -7.31
N VAL A 275 10.06 19.38 -7.13
CA VAL A 275 11.06 18.53 -7.77
C VAL A 275 10.33 17.59 -8.71
N GLY A 276 10.78 17.54 -9.96
CA GLY A 276 10.35 16.56 -10.95
C GLY A 276 11.49 15.63 -11.32
N ARG A 277 11.19 14.60 -12.11
CA ARG A 277 12.17 13.67 -12.66
C ARG A 277 11.96 13.44 -14.15
N GLU A 278 13.05 13.30 -14.87
CA GLU A 278 13.08 12.86 -16.25
C GLU A 278 14.08 11.71 -16.37
N VAL A 279 13.67 10.64 -17.05
CA VAL A 279 14.54 9.50 -17.34
C VAL A 279 14.72 9.41 -18.84
N GLN A 280 15.93 9.68 -19.32
CA GLN A 280 16.27 9.58 -20.73
C GLN A 280 17.06 8.30 -20.98
N VAL A 281 16.68 7.54 -22.00
CA VAL A 281 17.35 6.29 -22.37
C VAL A 281 18.29 6.59 -23.53
N LEU A 282 19.58 6.36 -23.31
CA LEU A 282 20.61 6.48 -24.33
C LEU A 282 20.95 5.07 -24.83
N HIS A 283 20.56 4.79 -26.07
CA HIS A 283 20.86 3.54 -26.74
C HIS A 283 22.33 3.53 -27.21
N GLY A 284 23.16 2.71 -26.57
CA GLY A 284 24.57 2.55 -26.90
C GLY A 284 24.85 1.22 -27.62
N LEU A 285 25.99 1.15 -28.30
CA LEU A 285 26.52 -0.09 -28.90
C LEU A 285 26.97 -1.06 -27.78
N GLY A 286 26.03 -1.84 -27.22
CA GLY A 286 26.31 -2.96 -26.31
C GLY A 286 25.67 -2.86 -24.92
N ARG A 287 25.36 -1.65 -24.42
CA ARG A 287 24.55 -1.41 -23.21
C ARG A 287 23.68 -0.17 -23.41
N ASP A 288 22.44 -0.23 -22.93
CA ASP A 288 21.58 0.94 -22.78
C ASP A 288 21.95 1.66 -21.48
N TRP A 289 22.08 2.99 -21.55
CA TRP A 289 22.34 3.85 -20.40
C TRP A 289 21.06 4.64 -20.08
N ALA A 290 20.82 4.93 -18.80
CA ALA A 290 19.75 5.83 -18.40
C ALA A 290 20.34 7.10 -17.78
N LEU A 291 19.93 8.28 -18.24
CA LEU A 291 20.24 9.54 -17.59
C LEU A 291 19.03 9.95 -16.75
N LEU A 292 19.19 9.97 -15.43
CA LEU A 292 18.18 10.46 -14.49
C LEU A 292 18.47 11.93 -14.19
N THR A 293 17.55 12.79 -14.62
CA THR A 293 17.61 14.23 -14.36
C THR A 293 16.53 14.61 -13.36
N PHE A 294 16.93 15.15 -12.21
CA PHE A 294 16.00 15.81 -11.29
C PHE A 294 15.86 17.28 -11.68
N VAL A 295 14.65 17.68 -12.07
CA VAL A 295 14.33 19.06 -12.44
C VAL A 295 13.76 19.77 -11.22
N ILE A 296 14.51 20.73 -10.69
CA ILE A 296 14.20 21.42 -9.44
C ILE A 296 13.71 22.83 -9.77
N ASN A 297 12.52 23.16 -9.28
CA ASN A 297 12.05 24.53 -9.18
C ASN A 297 12.02 24.91 -7.70
N GLU A 298 13.00 25.70 -7.26
CA GLU A 298 13.15 26.08 -5.84
C GLU A 298 11.99 26.98 -5.37
N GLY A 299 11.49 27.87 -6.24
CA GLY A 299 10.53 28.90 -5.84
C GLY A 299 11.13 29.98 -4.93
N PRO A 300 10.31 30.88 -4.35
CA PRO A 300 10.81 31.92 -3.47
C PRO A 300 11.24 31.35 -2.12
N ARG A 301 12.32 31.90 -1.57
CA ARG A 301 12.80 31.58 -0.22
C ARG A 301 12.13 32.48 0.81
N TYR A 302 11.59 31.88 1.87
CA TYR A 302 10.83 32.60 2.88
C TYR A 302 11.72 33.15 3.99
N LYS A 303 11.48 34.40 4.36
CA LYS A 303 12.05 35.05 5.54
C LYS A 303 11.04 35.09 6.68
N VAL A 304 11.54 34.96 7.90
CA VAL A 304 10.73 35.14 9.11
C VAL A 304 10.50 36.63 9.30
N ARG A 305 9.26 37.09 9.17
CA ARG A 305 8.88 38.48 9.38
C ARG A 305 8.73 38.80 10.86
N ASN A 306 7.97 37.98 11.57
CA ASN A 306 7.72 38.16 13.00
C ASN A 306 7.77 36.82 13.74
N VAL A 307 8.24 36.83 14.98
CA VAL A 307 8.19 35.68 15.89
C VAL A 307 7.25 36.05 17.03
N SER A 308 6.27 35.20 17.31
CA SER A 308 5.30 35.46 18.38
C SER A 308 5.00 34.20 19.18
N PHE A 309 4.49 34.41 20.39
CA PHE A 309 4.17 33.34 21.33
C PHE A 309 2.71 33.44 21.75
N ILE A 310 2.04 32.28 21.83
CA ILE A 310 0.66 32.17 22.32
C ILE A 310 0.65 31.17 23.46
N GLY A 311 0.02 31.53 24.58
CA GLY A 311 -0.13 30.65 25.75
C GLY A 311 1.04 30.69 26.75
N ASN A 312 2.02 31.57 26.54
CA ASN A 312 3.17 31.77 27.44
C ASN A 312 2.86 32.68 28.64
N SER A 313 1.95 32.26 29.53
CA SER A 313 1.58 33.06 30.71
C SER A 313 2.67 33.14 31.79
N ARG A 314 3.58 32.15 31.84
CA ARG A 314 4.62 32.03 32.87
C ARG A 314 5.93 32.72 32.51
N PHE A 315 6.20 32.91 31.22
CA PHE A 315 7.42 33.55 30.72
C PHE A 315 7.06 34.63 29.71
N LYS A 316 7.68 35.80 29.84
CA LYS A 316 7.53 36.88 28.86
C LYS A 316 8.10 36.45 27.50
N GLY A 317 7.43 36.82 26.42
CA GLY A 317 7.87 36.51 25.05
C GLY A 317 9.29 37.01 24.77
N GLU A 318 9.60 38.23 25.18
CA GLU A 318 10.93 38.86 25.08
C GLU A 318 12.06 37.98 25.68
N PHE A 319 11.76 37.30 26.79
CA PHE A 319 12.73 36.41 27.44
C PHE A 319 12.95 35.13 26.63
N LEU A 320 11.89 34.59 26.02
CA LEU A 320 11.97 33.40 25.19
C LEU A 320 12.66 33.69 23.85
N GLU A 321 12.42 34.87 23.28
CA GLU A 321 12.95 35.28 21.98
C GLU A 321 14.47 35.52 21.97
N ARG A 322 15.04 36.00 23.09
CA ARG A 322 16.45 36.42 23.17
C ARG A 322 17.44 35.37 22.66
N ASP A 323 17.20 34.12 23.02
CA ASP A 323 18.14 33.01 22.79
C ASP A 323 17.74 32.15 21.58
N LEU A 324 16.66 32.50 20.86
CA LEU A 324 16.25 31.81 19.64
C LEU A 324 17.25 32.01 18.50
N LYS A 325 17.34 30.98 17.66
CA LYS A 325 18.08 30.96 16.42
C LYS A 325 17.32 31.68 15.32
N LEU A 326 16.02 31.40 15.13
CA LEU A 326 15.22 32.10 14.15
C LEU A 326 14.77 33.46 14.68
N LYS A 327 15.22 34.52 14.00
CA LYS A 327 14.87 35.91 14.29
C LYS A 327 14.17 36.56 13.12
N SER A 328 13.46 37.65 13.43
CA SER A 328 12.88 38.51 12.40
C SER A 328 13.96 38.99 11.41
N GLY A 329 13.67 38.87 10.13
CA GLY A 329 14.56 39.19 9.01
C GLY A 329 15.41 38.02 8.50
N GLU A 330 15.55 36.94 9.27
CA GLU A 330 16.35 35.77 8.86
C GLU A 330 15.57 34.84 7.93
N PHE A 331 16.29 34.09 7.08
CA PHE A 331 15.67 33.06 6.26
C PHE A 331 15.23 31.87 7.13
N PHE A 332 14.06 31.33 6.81
CA PHE A 332 13.55 30.15 7.51
C PHE A 332 14.48 28.95 7.31
N HIS A 333 14.76 28.25 8.40
CA HIS A 333 15.43 26.96 8.41
C HIS A 333 14.75 26.05 9.43
N GLN A 334 14.33 24.87 9.00
CA GLN A 334 13.67 23.88 9.86
C GLN A 334 14.57 23.47 11.03
N ASP A 335 15.85 23.22 10.79
CA ASP A 335 16.80 22.82 11.84
C ASP A 335 16.90 23.88 12.95
N HIS A 336 16.85 25.16 12.58
CA HIS A 336 16.85 26.26 13.57
C HIS A 336 15.53 26.29 14.35
N MET A 337 14.39 26.09 13.67
CA MET A 337 13.09 26.00 14.33
C MET A 337 13.03 24.83 15.32
N ASP A 338 13.59 23.68 14.97
CA ASP A 338 13.62 22.50 15.83
C ASP A 338 14.53 22.71 17.06
N LEU A 339 15.67 23.39 16.88
CA LEU A 339 16.52 23.84 17.98
C LEU A 339 15.80 24.82 18.90
N ASP A 340 15.03 25.75 18.33
CA ASP A 340 14.24 26.73 19.07
C ASP A 340 13.13 26.06 19.88
N LEU A 341 12.41 25.11 19.29
CA LEU A 341 11.44 24.28 20.00
C LEU A 341 12.07 23.51 21.17
N GLY A 342 13.26 22.94 20.95
CA GLY A 342 14.04 22.26 22.00
C GLY A 342 14.44 23.21 23.13
N LEU A 343 14.93 24.40 22.79
CA LEU A 343 15.33 25.43 23.75
C LEU A 343 14.15 25.89 24.60
N ILE A 344 13.00 26.20 23.99
CA ILE A 344 11.79 26.60 24.71
C ILE A 344 11.36 25.47 25.65
N ARG A 345 11.28 24.23 25.16
CA ARG A 345 10.97 23.05 26.00
C ARG A 345 11.91 22.93 27.19
N ASP A 346 13.20 23.18 27.01
CA ASP A 346 14.20 23.12 28.08
C ASP A 346 14.06 24.27 29.09
N ILE A 347 13.65 25.47 28.67
CA ILE A 347 13.36 26.61 29.56
C ILE A 347 12.17 26.27 30.47
N TYR A 348 11.07 25.76 29.90
CA TYR A 348 9.88 25.34 30.65
C TYR A 348 10.17 24.15 31.56
N GLY A 349 10.83 23.12 31.00
CA GLY A 349 11.26 21.92 31.72
C GLY A 349 12.21 22.23 32.88
N GLY A 350 13.04 23.27 32.74
CA GLY A 350 13.93 23.75 33.80
C GLY A 350 13.22 24.40 35.00
N ARG A 351 11.93 24.73 34.87
CA ARG A 351 11.11 25.32 35.94
C ARG A 351 9.98 24.41 36.42
N GLY A 352 9.98 23.14 36.05
CA GLY A 352 8.98 22.16 36.48
C GLY A 352 7.80 21.94 35.55
N PHE A 353 7.76 22.61 34.40
CA PHE A 353 6.70 22.43 33.40
C PHE A 353 7.10 21.31 32.43
N VAL A 354 7.12 20.08 32.94
CA VAL A 354 7.73 18.95 32.22
C VAL A 354 6.88 18.37 31.09
N PHE A 355 5.57 18.60 31.15
CA PHE A 355 4.63 18.22 30.11
C PHE A 355 4.15 19.44 29.32
N ALA A 356 4.97 20.50 29.26
CA ALA A 356 4.67 21.63 28.40
C ALA A 356 4.74 21.17 26.94
N ASP A 357 3.66 21.35 26.20
CA ASP A 357 3.64 21.09 24.76
C ASP A 357 3.91 22.39 24.01
N ILE A 358 4.89 22.36 23.12
CA ILE A 358 5.29 23.52 22.31
C ILE A 358 5.26 23.11 20.85
N GLN A 359 4.46 23.83 20.08
CA GLN A 359 4.23 23.62 18.66
C GLN A 359 4.55 24.91 17.90
N ALA A 360 5.26 24.77 16.78
CA ALA A 360 5.47 25.87 15.84
C ALA A 360 4.35 25.88 14.80
N ASP A 361 3.80 27.06 14.53
CA ASP A 361 2.76 27.32 13.55
C ASP A 361 3.28 28.41 12.58
N PRO A 362 3.98 28.03 11.50
CA PRO A 362 4.38 28.96 10.45
C PRO A 362 3.14 29.46 9.69
N ARG A 363 2.92 30.76 9.68
CA ARG A 363 1.80 31.41 9.00
C ARG A 363 2.28 32.16 7.78
N PHE A 364 1.82 31.70 6.62
CA PHE A 364 2.13 32.32 5.33
C PHE A 364 1.25 33.54 5.09
N LEU A 365 1.86 34.57 4.51
CA LEU A 365 1.19 35.81 4.12
C LEU A 365 0.64 35.71 2.70
N GLU A 366 -0.19 36.67 2.31
CA GLU A 366 -0.72 36.77 0.95
C GLU A 366 0.40 36.97 -0.07
N GLU A 367 1.43 37.76 0.29
CA GLU A 367 2.62 37.95 -0.51
C GLU A 367 3.64 36.82 -0.27
N PRO A 368 4.07 36.09 -1.32
CA PRO A 368 5.09 35.05 -1.19
C PRO A 368 6.44 35.62 -0.76
N GLY A 369 7.14 34.90 0.14
CA GLY A 369 8.52 35.23 0.55
C GLY A 369 8.66 35.67 1.99
N GLU A 370 7.56 35.86 2.71
CA GLU A 370 7.56 36.13 4.15
C GLU A 370 6.60 35.19 4.90
N LEU A 371 6.96 34.87 6.14
CA LEU A 371 6.09 34.13 7.07
C LEU A 371 6.19 34.69 8.48
N ASP A 372 5.11 34.56 9.24
CA ASP A 372 5.11 34.77 10.68
C ASP A 372 5.26 33.43 11.40
N LEU A 373 6.20 33.35 12.35
CA LEU A 373 6.41 32.16 13.15
C LEU A 373 5.69 32.30 14.49
N VAL A 374 4.67 31.47 14.72
CA VAL A 374 3.90 31.49 15.96
C VAL A 374 4.18 30.25 16.77
N TYR A 375 4.80 30.41 17.94
CA TYR A 375 4.98 29.32 18.90
C TYR A 375 3.78 29.23 19.83
N LYS A 376 3.00 28.16 19.70
CA LYS A 376 1.89 27.83 20.59
C LYS A 376 2.42 27.01 21.75
N VAL A 377 2.21 27.51 22.96
CA VAL A 377 2.70 26.91 24.20
C VAL A 377 1.51 26.50 25.07
N ALA A 378 1.39 25.22 25.34
CA ALA A 378 0.52 24.66 26.37
C ALA A 378 1.36 24.33 27.60
N GLU A 379 1.47 25.28 28.53
CA GLU A 379 2.45 25.24 29.64
C GLU A 379 2.20 24.10 30.64
N GLY A 380 0.94 23.69 30.80
CA GLY A 380 0.55 22.65 31.75
C GLY A 380 0.79 23.02 33.22
N GLN A 381 0.91 21.99 34.05
CA GLN A 381 1.13 22.12 35.50
C GLN A 381 2.61 22.05 35.86
N ARG A 382 2.97 22.63 37.01
CA ARG A 382 4.33 22.51 37.55
C ARG A 382 4.45 21.28 38.44
N TYR A 383 5.41 20.42 38.13
CA TYR A 383 5.64 19.15 38.84
C TYR A 383 6.81 19.23 39.81
N ARG A 384 6.72 18.39 40.85
CA ARG A 384 7.79 18.15 41.82
C ARG A 384 8.21 16.70 41.76
N VAL A 385 9.46 16.44 42.11
CA VAL A 385 10.01 15.09 42.20
C VAL A 385 9.31 14.37 43.36
N GLY A 386 8.65 13.26 43.04
CA GLY A 386 8.06 12.36 44.02
C GLY A 386 9.09 11.43 44.66
N LYS A 387 8.64 10.26 45.10
CA LYS A 387 9.55 9.20 45.55
C LYS A 387 10.35 8.68 44.35
N ILE A 388 11.66 8.58 44.50
CA ILE A 388 12.55 7.98 43.50
C ILE A 388 12.71 6.51 43.83
N ASN A 389 12.08 5.65 43.04
CA ASN A 389 12.16 4.20 43.20
C ASN A 389 13.23 3.66 42.25
N VAL A 390 14.32 3.16 42.83
CA VAL A 390 15.40 2.52 42.07
C VAL A 390 15.06 1.05 41.88
N ARG A 391 15.07 0.59 40.62
CA ARG A 391 14.94 -0.82 40.25
C ARG A 391 16.21 -1.24 39.51
N ILE A 392 16.90 -2.26 40.03
CA ILE A 392 18.13 -2.79 39.44
C ILE A 392 17.81 -4.18 38.92
N GLY A 393 17.96 -4.40 37.61
CA GLY A 393 17.76 -5.69 36.96
C GLY A 393 19.06 -6.49 36.82
N GLY A 394 18.93 -7.78 36.46
CA GLY A 394 20.05 -8.71 36.25
C GLY A 394 19.92 -9.99 37.09
N GLU A 395 20.65 -11.05 36.72
CA GLU A 395 20.64 -12.33 37.46
C GLU A 395 21.28 -12.22 38.85
N ASN A 396 22.20 -11.27 39.06
CA ASN A 396 22.82 -10.94 40.35
C ASN A 396 23.16 -9.43 40.46
N PRO A 397 22.22 -8.56 40.86
CA PRO A 397 22.50 -7.14 41.02
C PRO A 397 23.38 -6.88 42.25
N HIS A 398 24.70 -6.69 42.03
CA HIS A 398 25.66 -6.36 43.10
C HIS A 398 25.65 -4.87 43.51
N THR A 399 24.93 -4.03 42.77
CA THR A 399 24.89 -2.57 42.99
C THR A 399 23.88 -2.21 44.08
N ARG A 400 24.31 -1.45 45.10
CA ARG A 400 23.41 -0.94 46.14
C ARG A 400 22.58 0.23 45.59
N HIS A 401 21.31 0.34 46.00
CA HIS A 401 20.43 1.46 45.60
C HIS A 401 21.02 2.84 45.95
N SER A 402 21.74 2.94 47.07
CA SER A 402 22.41 4.18 47.49
C SER A 402 23.47 4.67 46.50
N VAL A 403 24.12 3.76 45.75
CA VAL A 403 25.12 4.13 44.73
C VAL A 403 24.47 4.94 43.62
N ILE A 404 23.25 4.53 43.22
CA ILE A 404 22.46 5.22 42.20
C ILE A 404 21.90 6.53 42.79
N LEU A 405 21.26 6.47 43.96
CA LEU A 405 20.63 7.64 44.58
C LEU A 405 21.62 8.77 44.90
N ASN A 406 22.84 8.45 45.36
CA ASN A 406 23.87 9.45 45.65
C ASN A 406 24.40 10.16 44.40
N ARG A 407 24.15 9.59 43.22
CA ARG A 407 24.60 10.12 41.94
C ARG A 407 23.55 11.01 41.27
N LEU A 408 22.31 11.01 41.79
CA LEU A 408 21.24 11.89 41.34
C LEU A 408 21.41 13.29 41.92
N SER A 409 21.18 14.31 41.10
CA SER A 409 21.11 15.71 41.51
C SER A 409 19.70 16.13 41.94
N LEU A 410 18.68 15.39 41.52
CA LEU A 410 17.29 15.58 41.93
C LEU A 410 16.97 14.83 43.22
N ARG A 411 16.30 15.50 44.16
CA ARG A 411 15.82 14.90 45.43
C ARG A 411 14.29 14.93 45.52
N PRO A 412 13.66 13.99 46.23
CA PRO A 412 12.23 14.07 46.52
C PRO A 412 11.85 15.43 47.13
N GLY A 413 10.82 16.07 46.57
CA GLY A 413 10.34 17.40 46.95
C GLY A 413 10.86 18.56 46.07
N ASP A 414 11.97 18.35 45.35
CA ASP A 414 12.52 19.36 44.44
C ASP A 414 11.53 19.68 43.31
N ILE A 415 11.62 20.89 42.75
CA ILE A 415 10.98 21.17 41.46
C ILE A 415 11.66 20.30 40.42
N LEU A 416 10.86 19.58 39.64
CA LEU A 416 11.39 18.68 38.62
C LEU A 416 12.08 19.51 37.53
N ASP A 417 13.37 19.29 37.29
CA ASP A 417 14.10 19.94 36.19
C ASP A 417 14.52 18.86 35.18
N ILE A 418 13.95 18.91 33.98
CA ILE A 418 14.25 17.93 32.91
C ILE A 418 15.74 17.91 32.56
N ARG A 419 16.42 19.07 32.61
CA ARG A 419 17.84 19.16 32.28
C ARG A 419 18.69 18.44 33.33
N LYS A 420 18.33 18.58 34.60
CA LYS A 420 18.93 17.79 35.69
C LYS A 420 18.64 16.31 35.52
N LEU A 421 17.41 15.93 35.19
CA LEU A 421 17.03 14.53 34.96
C LEU A 421 17.87 13.89 33.84
N ARG A 422 17.97 14.54 32.67
CA ARG A 422 18.82 14.08 31.55
C ARG A 422 20.32 14.07 31.91
N SER A 423 20.77 15.00 32.75
CA SER A 423 22.16 15.00 33.23
C SER A 423 22.43 13.84 34.19
N ASP A 424 21.47 13.52 35.06
CA ASP A 424 21.57 12.42 36.00
C ASP A 424 21.53 11.07 35.27
N GLU A 425 20.66 10.94 34.27
CA GLU A 425 20.61 9.78 33.37
C GLU A 425 21.96 9.56 32.67
N ARG A 426 22.55 10.61 32.06
CA ARG A 426 23.88 10.53 31.46
C ARG A 426 24.96 10.14 32.47
N ARG A 427 24.91 10.65 33.71
CA ARG A 427 25.88 10.35 34.77
C ARG A 427 25.79 8.90 35.27
N ILE A 428 24.59 8.32 35.21
CA ILE A 428 24.36 6.91 35.51
C ILE A 428 24.81 6.05 34.33
N ALA A 429 24.43 6.39 33.10
CA ALA A 429 24.83 5.65 31.90
C ALA A 429 26.35 5.63 31.71
N SER A 430 27.04 6.71 32.08
CA SER A 430 28.51 6.79 32.00
C SER A 430 29.22 6.07 33.16
N SER A 431 28.49 5.45 34.10
CA SER A 431 29.08 4.85 35.30
C SER A 431 29.45 3.36 35.17
N GLY A 432 29.28 2.78 33.99
CA GLY A 432 29.65 1.39 33.67
C GLY A 432 28.44 0.56 33.34
#